data_AF-A0A8X6S310-F1
#
_entry.id   AF-A0A8X6S310-F1
#
_cell.length_a   1.000
_cell.length_b   1.000
_cell.length_c   1.000
_cell.angle_alpha   90.00
_cell.angle_beta   90.00
_cell.angle_gamma   90.00
#
_symmetry.space_group_name_H-M   'P 1'
#
loop_
_entity.id
_entity.type
_entity.pdbx_description
1 polymer ?
#
loop_
_entity_poly.entity_id
_entity_poly.type
_entity_poly.pdbx_seq_one_letter_code
_entity_poly.pdbx_strand_id
1 'polypeptide(L)'
;MFVTYEEMKENPAASVLKMASFIDDEKYAKPLREDPQKLNNVLQYSSFKHMKEVVNKAMDDLFNMTPEEIMKTNFPDQMKKTFSKLEKKDRSEASPPPSVNFIRKGIVGDWRNHFSEDQSKRMDQKFAERTKGTEIENYWKEYM
;
A
#
# COMPACT_ATOMS: atom_id res chain seq x y z
N MET A 1 12.58 -9.29 -10.22
CA MET A 1 11.82 -9.99 -9.17
C MET A 1 10.34 -9.71 -9.35
N PHE A 2 9.50 -10.72 -9.10
CA PHE A 2 8.04 -10.59 -9.10
C PHE A 2 7.50 -11.17 -7.78
N VAL A 3 6.59 -10.43 -7.12
CA VAL A 3 5.90 -10.81 -5.88
C VAL A 3 4.49 -10.23 -5.94
N THR A 4 3.46 -11.00 -5.59
CA THR A 4 2.08 -10.49 -5.52
C THR A 4 1.73 -9.95 -4.14
N TYR A 5 0.67 -9.14 -4.05
CA TYR A 5 0.19 -8.65 -2.76
C TYR A 5 -0.29 -9.80 -1.87
N GLU A 6 -0.92 -10.79 -2.49
CA GLU A 6 -1.46 -11.96 -1.84
C GLU A 6 -0.34 -12.85 -1.26
N GLU A 7 0.73 -13.09 -2.01
CA GLU A 7 1.94 -13.78 -1.51
C GLU A 7 2.55 -13.04 -0.31
N MET A 8 2.62 -11.71 -0.35
CA MET A 8 3.10 -10.90 0.77
C MET A 8 2.21 -11.02 2.00
N LYS A 9 0.90 -11.19 1.82
CA LYS A 9 -0.05 -11.34 2.92
C LYS A 9 -0.02 -12.73 3.52
N GLU A 10 0.20 -13.75 2.70
CA GLU A 10 0.27 -15.15 3.10
C GLU A 10 1.58 -15.48 3.81
N ASN A 11 2.72 -15.07 3.24
CA ASN A 11 4.03 -15.25 3.85
C ASN A 11 4.90 -13.98 3.74
N PRO A 12 4.69 -13.01 4.65
CA PRO A 12 5.45 -11.77 4.68
C PRO A 12 6.97 -11.99 4.82
N ALA A 13 7.39 -12.97 5.62
CA ALA A 13 8.81 -13.25 5.87
C ALA A 13 9.52 -13.74 4.61
N ALA A 14 8.92 -14.71 3.90
CA ALA A 14 9.47 -15.20 2.64
C ALA A 14 9.54 -14.08 1.59
N SER A 15 8.51 -13.23 1.54
CA SER A 15 8.48 -12.08 0.63
C SER A 15 9.58 -11.07 0.95
N VAL A 16 9.78 -10.71 2.23
CA VAL A 16 10.87 -9.83 2.68
C VAL A 16 12.24 -10.41 2.31
N LEU A 17 12.46 -11.69 2.56
CA LEU A 17 13.72 -12.35 2.22
C LEU A 17 13.94 -12.39 0.70
N LYS A 18 12.91 -12.70 -0.09
CA LYS A 18 12.96 -12.68 -1.56
C LYS A 18 13.31 -11.28 -2.09
N MET A 19 12.70 -10.24 -1.52
CA MET A 19 13.02 -8.84 -1.82
C MET A 19 14.46 -8.46 -1.47
N ALA A 20 14.90 -8.80 -0.27
CA ALA A 20 16.26 -8.53 0.18
C ALA A 20 17.30 -9.23 -0.71
N SER A 21 17.05 -10.50 -1.06
CA SER A 21 17.94 -11.31 -1.92
C SER A 21 18.05 -10.73 -3.33
N PHE A 22 16.95 -10.22 -3.86
CA PHE A 22 16.94 -9.56 -5.17
C PHE A 22 17.73 -8.25 -5.18
N ILE A 23 17.71 -7.49 -4.07
CA ILE A 23 18.48 -6.24 -3.96
C ILE A 23 19.98 -6.56 -3.82
N ASP A 24 20.35 -7.34 -2.80
CA ASP A 24 21.71 -7.84 -2.57
C ASP A 24 21.67 -8.93 -1.50
N ASP A 25 22.07 -10.15 -1.87
CA ASP A 25 21.96 -11.30 -0.97
C ASP A 25 22.90 -11.20 0.24
N GLU A 26 24.15 -10.76 0.04
CA GLU A 26 25.13 -10.67 1.13
C GLU A 26 24.86 -9.46 2.03
N LYS A 27 24.46 -8.33 1.46
CA LYS A 27 24.29 -7.08 2.19
C LYS A 27 22.93 -6.99 2.90
N TYR A 28 21.86 -7.49 2.27
CA TYR A 28 20.51 -7.32 2.80
C TYR A 28 19.85 -8.64 3.21
N ALA A 29 19.99 -9.72 2.45
CA ALA A 29 19.29 -10.96 2.79
C ALA A 29 19.96 -11.75 3.91
N LYS A 30 21.27 -11.95 3.83
CA LYS A 30 22.06 -12.71 4.82
C LYS A 30 21.92 -12.15 6.24
N PRO A 31 22.01 -10.83 6.49
CA PRO A 31 21.76 -10.30 7.83
C PRO A 31 20.35 -10.58 8.36
N LEU A 32 19.34 -10.68 7.50
CA LEU A 32 17.97 -11.02 7.90
C LEU A 32 17.79 -12.53 8.17
N ARG A 33 18.58 -13.39 7.52
CA ARG A 33 18.59 -14.84 7.76
C ARG A 33 19.34 -15.21 9.04
N GLU A 34 20.45 -14.52 9.32
CA GLU A 34 21.33 -14.81 10.45
C GLU A 34 20.85 -14.16 11.76
N ASP A 35 20.14 -13.05 11.68
CA ASP A 35 19.62 -12.31 12.84
C ASP A 35 18.08 -12.22 12.79
N PRO A 36 17.37 -13.11 13.51
CA PRO A 36 15.92 -13.10 13.57
C PRO A 36 15.32 -11.78 14.06
N GLN A 37 16.05 -11.02 14.90
CA GLN A 37 15.56 -9.74 15.41
C GLN A 37 15.47 -8.70 14.28
N LYS A 38 16.42 -8.69 13.34
CA LYS A 38 16.35 -7.78 12.19
C LYS A 38 15.16 -8.10 11.29
N LEU A 39 14.93 -9.38 10.99
CA LEU A 39 13.75 -9.78 10.22
C LEU A 39 12.45 -9.42 10.95
N ASN A 40 12.37 -9.70 12.26
CA ASN A 40 11.20 -9.35 13.07
C ASN A 40 10.94 -7.84 13.10
N ASN A 41 11.98 -7.01 13.18
CA ASN A 41 11.83 -5.56 13.12
C ASN A 41 11.26 -5.13 11.77
N VAL A 42 11.77 -5.67 10.65
CA VAL A 42 11.21 -5.37 9.32
C VAL A 42 9.74 -5.75 9.28
N LEU A 43 9.39 -6.97 9.69
CA LEU A 43 8.00 -7.46 9.70
C LEU A 43 7.08 -6.63 10.60
N GLN A 44 7.55 -6.23 11.77
CA GLN A 44 6.79 -5.42 12.72
C GLN A 44 6.52 -4.02 12.15
N TYR A 45 7.56 -3.32 11.70
CA TYR A 45 7.45 -1.95 11.22
C TYR A 45 6.81 -1.87 9.83
N SER A 46 6.87 -2.92 9.02
CA SER A 46 6.12 -3.01 7.77
C SER A 46 4.73 -3.65 7.93
N SER A 47 4.33 -4.03 9.15
CA SER A 47 3.04 -4.68 9.37
C SER A 47 1.88 -3.74 9.03
N PHE A 48 0.75 -4.32 8.61
CA PHE A 48 -0.45 -3.53 8.32
C PHE A 48 -0.87 -2.65 9.52
N LYS A 49 -0.83 -3.19 10.73
CA LYS A 49 -1.20 -2.46 11.95
C LYS A 49 -0.31 -1.24 12.15
N HIS A 50 1.01 -1.43 12.10
CA HIS A 50 1.97 -0.35 12.31
C HIS A 50 1.86 0.72 11.21
N MET A 51 1.85 0.29 9.95
CA MET A 51 1.75 1.20 8.81
C MET A 51 0.43 1.95 8.80
N LYS A 52 -0.68 1.32 9.20
CA LYS A 52 -1.97 1.99 9.32
C LYS A 52 -1.95 3.13 10.31
N GLU A 53 -1.36 2.90 11.48
CA GLU A 53 -1.25 3.93 12.51
C GLU A 53 -0.33 5.08 12.07
N VAL A 54 0.89 4.76 11.64
CA VAL A 54 1.90 5.78 11.31
C VAL A 54 1.52 6.57 10.05
N VAL A 55 1.10 5.91 8.98
CA VAL A 55 0.81 6.58 7.70
C VAL A 55 -0.48 7.38 7.78
N ASN A 56 -1.55 6.84 8.38
CA ASN A 56 -2.79 7.62 8.47
C ASN A 56 -2.60 8.86 9.34
N LYS A 57 -1.85 8.76 10.44
CA LYS A 57 -1.50 9.94 11.25
C LYS A 57 -0.70 10.96 10.44
N ALA A 58 0.36 10.53 9.76
CA ALA A 58 1.18 11.42 8.94
C ALA A 58 0.38 12.10 7.81
N MET A 59 -0.56 11.37 7.20
CA MET A 59 -1.46 11.93 6.18
C MET A 59 -2.45 12.91 6.81
N ASP A 60 -3.06 12.57 7.95
CA ASP A 60 -3.96 13.47 8.66
C ASP A 60 -3.26 14.79 9.04
N ASP A 61 -2.05 14.70 9.60
CA ASP A 61 -1.19 15.86 9.90
C ASP A 61 -0.95 16.69 8.62
N LEU A 62 -0.56 16.05 7.51
CA LEU A 62 -0.29 16.72 6.24
C LEU A 62 -1.50 17.44 5.65
N PHE A 63 -2.70 16.85 5.73
CA PHE A 63 -3.93 17.45 5.19
C PHE A 63 -4.52 18.54 6.10
N ASN A 64 -4.04 18.61 7.35
CA ASN A 64 -4.37 19.64 8.32
C ASN A 64 -3.34 20.77 8.39
N MET A 65 -2.18 20.64 7.73
CA MET A 65 -1.20 21.71 7.62
C MET A 65 -1.71 22.86 6.74
N THR A 66 -1.37 24.08 7.17
CA THR A 66 -1.56 25.30 6.38
C THR A 66 -0.56 25.37 5.22
N PRO A 67 -0.85 26.16 4.16
CA PRO A 67 0.10 26.39 3.07
C PRO A 67 1.46 26.94 3.56
N GLU A 68 1.44 27.78 4.61
CA GLU A 68 2.66 28.34 5.20
C GLU A 68 3.52 27.25 5.87
N GLU A 69 2.89 26.32 6.60
CA GLU A 69 3.57 25.18 7.21
C GLU A 69 4.11 24.22 6.14
N ILE A 70 3.34 23.94 5.09
CA ILE A 70 3.78 23.11 3.95
C ILE A 70 5.03 23.70 3.29
N MET A 71 5.10 25.01 3.11
CA MET A 71 6.26 25.67 2.49
C MET A 71 7.53 25.56 3.35
N LYS A 72 7.38 25.48 4.68
CA LYS A 72 8.47 25.30 5.66
C LYS A 72 8.97 23.85 5.78
N THR A 73 8.26 22.87 5.22
CA THR A 73 8.69 21.47 5.22
C THR A 73 9.93 21.22 4.36
N ASN A 74 10.52 20.03 4.49
CA ASN A 74 11.61 19.56 3.62
C ASN A 74 11.09 18.82 2.36
N PHE A 75 9.81 18.94 2.02
CA PHE A 75 9.29 18.29 0.82
C PHE A 75 9.89 18.87 -0.46
N PRO A 76 9.99 18.08 -1.54
CA PRO A 76 10.34 18.61 -2.86
C PRO A 76 9.39 19.73 -3.29
N ASP A 77 9.89 20.74 -4.01
CA ASP A 77 9.09 21.91 -4.41
C ASP A 77 7.80 21.57 -5.15
N GLN A 78 7.82 20.50 -5.94
CA GLN A 78 6.63 20.01 -6.64
C GLN A 78 5.57 19.51 -5.65
N MET A 79 5.96 18.80 -4.58
CA MET A 79 5.04 18.39 -3.52
C MET A 79 4.51 19.58 -2.76
N LYS A 80 5.36 20.54 -2.37
CA LYS A 80 4.92 21.78 -1.69
C LYS A 80 3.84 22.51 -2.47
N LYS A 81 4.04 22.65 -3.80
CA LYS A 81 3.07 23.26 -4.72
C LYS A 81 1.79 22.45 -4.87
N THR A 82 1.86 21.12 -4.83
CA THR A 82 0.67 20.25 -4.91
C THR A 82 -0.15 20.35 -3.63
N PHE A 83 0.48 20.19 -2.46
CA PHE A 83 -0.24 20.19 -1.18
C PHE A 83 -0.82 21.56 -0.81
N SER A 84 -0.11 22.65 -1.07
CA SER A 84 -0.64 24.01 -0.86
C SER A 84 -1.84 24.36 -1.77
N LYS A 85 -2.04 23.64 -2.87
CA LYS A 85 -3.20 23.82 -3.76
C LYS A 85 -4.41 22.96 -3.38
N LEU A 86 -4.25 21.95 -2.52
CA LEU A 86 -5.34 21.05 -2.13
C LEU A 86 -6.40 21.70 -1.23
N GLU A 87 -6.16 22.93 -0.73
CA GLU A 87 -7.13 23.68 0.07
C GLU A 87 -8.39 24.15 -0.71
N LYS A 88 -8.34 24.27 -2.05
CA LYS A 88 -9.36 25.04 -2.79
C LYS A 88 -10.61 24.26 -3.25
N LYS A 89 -11.21 23.43 -2.39
CA LYS A 89 -12.58 22.95 -2.63
C LYS A 89 -13.42 23.03 -1.34
N ASP A 90 -14.23 24.08 -1.27
CA ASP A 90 -15.43 24.21 -0.42
C ASP A 90 -15.35 23.57 0.97
N ARG A 91 -14.47 24.09 1.83
CA ARG A 91 -14.62 23.89 3.28
C ARG A 91 -15.63 24.91 3.79
N SER A 92 -16.91 24.53 3.85
CA SER A 92 -17.83 25.22 4.75
C SER A 92 -17.32 25.01 6.19
N GLU A 93 -17.33 26.05 7.02
CA GLU A 93 -16.80 26.07 8.39
C GLU A 93 -17.44 25.02 9.35
N ALA A 94 -18.43 24.25 8.89
CA ALA A 94 -19.27 23.39 9.71
C ALA A 94 -18.86 21.90 9.77
N SER A 95 -17.80 21.48 9.06
CA SER A 95 -17.36 20.07 9.11
C SER A 95 -15.86 19.96 9.30
N PRO A 96 -15.37 19.30 10.37
CA PRO A 96 -13.96 18.98 10.49
C PRO A 96 -13.52 18.16 9.27
N PRO A 97 -12.27 18.33 8.78
CA PRO A 97 -11.78 17.58 7.66
C PRO A 97 -11.92 16.07 7.95
N PRO A 98 -12.43 15.28 7.00
CA PRO A 98 -12.56 13.85 7.22
C PRO A 98 -11.15 13.25 7.44
N SER A 99 -10.99 12.52 8.54
CA SER A 99 -9.73 11.84 8.88
C SER A 99 -9.23 11.04 7.67
N VAL A 100 -7.99 11.28 7.25
CA VAL A 100 -7.46 10.64 6.04
C VAL A 100 -7.06 9.19 6.33
N ASN A 101 -7.94 8.26 5.95
CA ASN A 101 -7.71 6.82 6.11
C ASN A 101 -7.04 6.24 4.86
N PHE A 102 -5.78 6.60 4.62
CA PHE A 102 -5.00 6.15 3.47
C PHE A 102 -4.79 4.61 3.48
N ILE A 103 -4.44 4.07 4.64
CA ILE A 103 -4.31 2.63 4.89
C ILE A 103 -5.63 2.08 5.47
N ARG A 104 -6.49 1.56 4.59
CA ARG A 104 -7.87 1.20 4.92
C ARG A 104 -8.06 -0.15 5.62
N LYS A 105 -8.07 -1.27 4.87
CA LYS A 105 -8.38 -2.63 5.39
C LYS A 105 -7.21 -3.63 5.33
N GLY A 106 -6.37 -3.56 4.29
CA GLY A 106 -5.19 -4.43 4.17
C GLY A 106 -5.49 -5.94 4.13
N ILE A 107 -6.60 -6.32 3.50
CA ILE A 107 -7.06 -7.70 3.35
C ILE A 107 -7.22 -8.04 1.86
N VAL A 108 -7.08 -9.33 1.54
CA VAL A 108 -7.33 -9.89 0.21
C VAL A 108 -8.82 -10.24 0.08
N GLY A 109 -9.40 -10.05 -1.10
CA GLY A 109 -10.77 -10.50 -1.39
C GLY A 109 -11.91 -9.56 -0.95
N ASP A 110 -11.63 -8.37 -0.42
CA ASP A 110 -12.69 -7.43 0.00
C ASP A 110 -13.61 -7.01 -1.17
N TRP A 111 -13.18 -7.19 -2.42
CA TRP A 111 -13.96 -6.90 -3.62
C TRP A 111 -15.29 -7.67 -3.66
N ARG A 112 -15.35 -8.87 -3.07
CA ARG A 112 -16.57 -9.70 -2.99
C ARG A 112 -17.69 -9.02 -2.21
N ASN A 113 -17.36 -8.05 -1.34
CA ASN A 113 -18.33 -7.26 -0.59
C ASN A 113 -18.88 -6.06 -1.38
N HIS A 114 -18.36 -5.77 -2.57
CA HIS A 114 -18.72 -4.59 -3.36
C HIS A 114 -19.29 -4.94 -4.74
N PHE A 115 -18.92 -6.10 -5.28
CA PHE A 115 -19.35 -6.54 -6.60
C PHE A 115 -20.63 -7.37 -6.50
N SER A 116 -21.59 -7.09 -7.38
CA SER A 116 -22.66 -8.05 -7.66
C SER A 116 -22.13 -9.25 -8.44
N GLU A 117 -22.88 -10.35 -8.48
CA GLU A 117 -22.50 -11.54 -9.25
C GLU A 117 -22.26 -11.22 -10.73
N ASP A 118 -23.11 -10.39 -11.34
CA ASP A 118 -22.96 -10.02 -12.76
C ASP A 118 -21.71 -9.18 -13.00
N GLN A 119 -21.38 -8.28 -12.06
CA GLN A 119 -20.14 -7.50 -12.13
C GLN A 119 -18.90 -8.40 -11.98
N SER A 120 -18.96 -9.38 -11.06
CA SER A 120 -17.89 -10.38 -10.89
C SER A 120 -17.68 -11.16 -12.18
N LYS A 121 -18.74 -11.76 -12.73
CA LYS A 121 -18.68 -12.55 -13.98
C LYS A 121 -18.09 -11.73 -15.13
N ARG A 122 -18.50 -10.47 -15.26
CA ARG A 122 -17.97 -9.57 -16.30
C ARG A 122 -16.49 -9.26 -16.09
N MET A 123 -16.05 -9.11 -14.85
CA MET A 123 -14.63 -8.91 -14.52
C MET A 123 -13.82 -10.15 -14.87
N ASP A 124 -14.30 -11.34 -14.50
CA ASP A 124 -13.62 -12.62 -14.75
C ASP A 124 -13.45 -12.88 -16.25
N GLN A 125 -14.52 -12.67 -17.03
CA GLN A 125 -14.47 -12.75 -18.49
C GLN A 125 -13.45 -11.77 -19.05
N LYS A 126 -13.45 -10.51 -18.56
CA LYS A 126 -12.52 -9.50 -19.07
C LYS A 126 -11.08 -9.81 -18.72
N PHE A 127 -10.84 -10.33 -17.51
CA PHE A 127 -9.52 -10.76 -17.07
C PHE A 127 -9.01 -11.88 -17.99
N ALA A 128 -9.79 -12.95 -18.17
CA ALA A 128 -9.43 -14.08 -19.03
C ALA A 128 -9.15 -13.66 -20.48
N GLU A 129 -9.98 -12.78 -21.07
CA GLU A 129 -9.74 -12.22 -22.41
C GLU A 129 -8.40 -11.50 -22.51
N ARG A 130 -8.02 -10.73 -21.48
CA ARG A 130 -6.85 -9.85 -21.50
C ARG A 130 -5.55 -10.57 -21.14
N THR A 131 -5.62 -11.66 -20.37
CA THR A 131 -4.46 -12.43 -19.94
C THR A 131 -4.23 -13.68 -20.78
N LYS A 132 -5.13 -14.00 -21.72
CA LYS A 132 -5.01 -15.14 -22.63
C LYS A 132 -3.64 -15.19 -23.32
N GLY A 133 -2.97 -16.33 -23.21
CA GLY A 133 -1.66 -16.55 -23.81
C GLY A 133 -0.49 -15.97 -22.99
N THR A 134 -0.75 -15.52 -21.76
CA THR A 134 0.28 -15.07 -20.82
C THR A 134 0.27 -15.93 -19.56
N GLU A 135 1.34 -15.86 -18.77
CA GLU A 135 1.40 -16.54 -17.47
C GLU A 135 0.63 -15.78 -16.37
N ILE A 136 0.14 -14.56 -16.66
CA ILE A 136 -0.52 -13.67 -15.69
C ILE A 136 -1.75 -14.34 -15.08
N GLU A 137 -2.48 -15.13 -15.87
CA GLU A 137 -3.67 -15.83 -15.38
C GLU A 137 -3.36 -16.76 -14.21
N ASN A 138 -2.14 -17.31 -14.10
CA ASN A 138 -1.81 -18.32 -13.10
C ASN A 138 -1.62 -17.73 -11.70
N TYR A 139 -1.21 -16.47 -11.58
CA TYR A 139 -0.85 -15.88 -10.28
C TYR A 139 -2.06 -15.54 -9.39
N TRP A 140 -3.27 -15.43 -9.97
CA TRP A 140 -4.48 -15.06 -9.23
C TRP A 140 -5.60 -16.11 -9.27
N LYS A 141 -5.33 -17.32 -9.79
CA LYS A 141 -6.34 -18.41 -9.86
C LYS A 141 -6.96 -18.75 -8.51
N GLU A 142 -6.18 -18.64 -7.43
CA GLU A 142 -6.65 -18.99 -6.08
C GLU A 142 -7.41 -17.84 -5.39
N TYR A 143 -7.37 -16.63 -5.95
CA TYR A 143 -7.94 -15.42 -5.33
C TYR A 143 -9.16 -14.85 -6.07
N MET A 144 -9.35 -15.23 -7.34
CA MET A 144 -10.52 -14.91 -8.18
C MET A 144 -11.65 -15.91 -7.90
#